data_AF-A0A142XKQ9-F1
#
_entry.id   AF-A0A142XKQ9-F1
#
_cell.length_a   1.000
_cell.length_b   1.000
_cell.length_c   1.000
_cell.angle_alpha   90.00
_cell.angle_beta   90.00
_cell.angle_gamma   90.00
#
_symmetry.space_group_name_H-M   'P 1'
#
loop_
_entity.id
_entity.type
_entity.pdbx_description
1 polymer ?
#
loop_
_entity_poly.entity_id
_entity_poly.type
_entity_poly.pdbx_seq_one_letter_code
_entity_poly.pdbx_strand_id
1 'polypeptide(L)'
;MNELPEELPEELPEELPEDLPPPPPARPGLILAAGGLWVLVGAFFLLMTCLGTVLDILLEAGRQGPVRNSTAGCAMQVNMLIWGGFLTAGIRTLQGKAKDTIITSVMSILVGLLYFVIGAVSLWLAGGPGRAPGPFVTAMLVTGALSVLLGGALFLPAVLALAARSQYLEWREALEPPRRRRTRRRREEQDEERDWERPKYPRDPKRPWNRARRDSDDDDSWG
;
A
#
# COMPACT_ATOMS: atom_id res chain seq x y z
N MET A 1 -30.58 37.47 24.73
CA MET A 1 -29.26 38.12 24.60
C MET A 1 -28.42 37.55 25.72
N ASN A 2 -27.54 36.59 25.39
CA ASN A 2 -26.63 35.99 26.35
C ASN A 2 -25.34 36.80 26.30
N GLU A 3 -25.10 37.60 27.34
CA GLU A 3 -23.83 38.28 27.56
C GLU A 3 -22.78 37.20 27.84
N LEU A 4 -21.81 37.07 26.94
CA LEU A 4 -20.62 36.24 27.15
C LEU A 4 -19.78 36.93 28.23
N PRO A 5 -19.36 36.24 29.30
CA PRO A 5 -18.55 36.83 30.35
C PRO A 5 -17.24 37.37 29.76
N GLU A 6 -17.01 38.67 29.98
CA GLU A 6 -16.00 39.53 29.33
C GLU A 6 -14.63 39.50 30.05
N GLU A 7 -14.39 38.56 30.96
CA GLU A 7 -13.14 38.49 31.71
C GLU A 7 -12.48 37.13 31.52
N LEU A 8 -11.73 37.01 30.42
CA LEU A 8 -10.68 36.00 30.30
C LEU A 8 -9.52 36.45 31.20
N PRO A 9 -9.11 35.66 32.20
CA PRO A 9 -8.03 36.03 33.12
C PRO A 9 -6.76 36.38 32.34
N GLU A 10 -6.27 37.60 32.53
CA GLU A 10 -5.19 38.24 31.78
C GLU A 10 -3.80 37.67 32.13
N GLU A 11 -3.71 36.82 33.15
CA GLU A 11 -2.45 36.20 33.58
C GLU A 11 -2.40 34.73 33.12
N LEU A 12 -2.07 34.54 31.84
CA LEU A 12 -1.54 33.26 31.39
C LEU A 12 -0.18 33.08 32.10
N PRO A 13 0.03 31.99 32.86
CA PRO A 13 1.28 31.76 33.58
C PRO A 13 2.45 31.90 32.60
N GLU A 14 3.30 32.89 32.86
CA GLU A 14 4.33 33.39 31.94
C GLU A 14 5.47 32.38 31.71
N GLU A 15 5.53 31.31 32.50
CA GLU A 15 6.49 30.23 32.37
C GLU A 15 5.80 28.93 31.97
N LEU A 16 5.61 28.77 30.66
CA LEU A 16 5.31 27.47 30.07
C LEU A 16 6.49 26.55 30.41
N PRO A 17 6.28 25.40 31.08
CA PRO A 17 7.38 24.53 31.50
C PRO A 17 8.30 24.23 30.32
N GLU A 18 9.56 24.64 30.42
CA GLU A 18 10.58 24.58 29.37
C GLU A 18 10.88 23.14 28.91
N ASP A 19 10.38 22.15 29.66
CA ASP A 19 10.52 20.71 29.43
C ASP A 19 9.38 20.07 28.60
N LEU A 20 8.54 20.87 27.92
CA LEU A 20 7.58 20.29 26.97
C LEU A 20 8.33 19.58 25.83
N PRO A 21 7.96 18.33 25.49
CA PRO A 21 8.58 17.64 24.37
C PRO A 21 8.38 18.46 23.09
N PRO A 22 9.36 18.47 22.18
CA PRO A 22 9.22 19.19 20.92
C PRO A 22 7.95 18.72 20.19
N PRO A 23 7.23 19.63 19.51
CA PRO A 23 6.02 19.27 18.79
C PRO A 23 6.32 18.14 17.80
N PRO A 24 5.38 17.20 17.60
CA PRO A 24 5.59 16.08 16.69
C PRO A 24 5.88 16.61 15.29
N PRO A 25 6.79 15.98 14.52
CA PRO A 25 7.11 16.44 13.18
C PRO A 25 5.87 16.41 12.30
N ALA A 26 5.74 17.45 11.46
CA ALA A 26 4.66 17.53 10.50
C ALA A 26 4.71 16.33 9.56
N ARG A 27 3.54 15.82 9.20
CA ARG A 27 3.42 14.66 8.34
C ARG A 27 3.87 15.01 6.91
N PRO A 28 4.74 14.22 6.28
CA PRO A 28 5.22 14.50 4.92
C PRO A 28 4.07 14.50 3.90
N GLY A 29 3.86 15.64 3.24
CA GLY A 29 2.75 15.85 2.31
C GLY A 29 2.75 14.90 1.10
N LEU A 30 3.93 14.50 0.62
CA LEU A 30 4.06 13.57 -0.50
C LEU A 30 3.43 12.19 -0.21
N ILE A 31 3.48 11.74 1.04
CA ILE A 31 2.90 10.46 1.46
C ILE A 31 1.39 10.55 1.54
N LEU A 32 0.88 11.69 2.01
CA LEU A 32 -0.55 11.97 1.99
C LEU A 32 -1.09 11.98 0.56
N ALA A 33 -0.36 12.61 -0.37
CA ALA A 33 -0.69 12.61 -1.79
C ALA A 33 -0.66 11.20 -2.38
N ALA A 34 0.38 10.40 -2.12
CA ALA A 34 0.47 9.02 -2.60
C ALA A 34 -0.67 8.14 -2.05
N GLY A 35 -0.96 8.23 -0.74
CA GLY A 35 -2.06 7.52 -0.11
C GLY A 35 -3.42 7.92 -0.69
N GLY A 36 -3.64 9.23 -0.91
CA GLY A 36 -4.84 9.75 -1.55
C GLY A 36 -5.01 9.23 -2.99
N LEU A 37 -3.94 9.24 -3.78
CA LEU A 37 -3.95 8.69 -5.14
C LEU A 37 -4.29 7.19 -5.17
N TRP A 38 -3.75 6.38 -4.27
CA TRP A 38 -4.15 4.97 -4.17
C TRP A 38 -5.63 4.78 -3.83
N VAL A 39 -6.19 5.62 -2.95
CA VAL A 39 -7.63 5.60 -2.65
C VAL A 39 -8.46 5.98 -3.87
N LEU A 40 -8.07 7.05 -4.59
CA LEU A 40 -8.78 7.49 -5.80
C LEU A 40 -8.75 6.42 -6.89
N VAL A 41 -7.59 5.81 -7.13
CA VAL A 41 -7.45 4.73 -8.10
C VAL A 41 -8.28 3.51 -7.67
N GLY A 42 -8.20 3.10 -6.40
CA GLY A 42 -9.00 2.00 -5.88
C GLY A 42 -10.52 2.25 -5.99
N ALA A 43 -10.97 3.46 -5.67
CA ALA A 43 -12.37 3.86 -5.82
C ALA A 43 -12.82 3.88 -7.29
N PHE A 44 -11.96 4.32 -8.20
CA PHE A 44 -12.24 4.27 -9.63
C PHE A 44 -12.40 2.83 -10.14
N PHE A 45 -11.53 1.90 -9.71
CA PHE A 45 -11.66 0.48 -10.04
C PHE A 45 -12.95 -0.13 -9.50
N LEU A 46 -13.35 0.24 -8.27
CA LEU A 46 -14.63 -0.16 -7.71
C LEU A 46 -15.79 0.33 -8.58
N LEU A 47 -15.78 1.62 -8.93
CA LEU A 47 -16.83 2.21 -9.76
C LEU A 47 -16.95 1.50 -11.11
N MET A 48 -15.81 1.24 -11.77
CA MET A 48 -15.78 0.54 -13.05
C MET A 48 -16.26 -0.91 -12.94
N THR A 49 -15.91 -1.60 -11.84
CA THR A 49 -16.37 -2.96 -11.58
C THR A 49 -17.89 -2.97 -11.33
N CYS A 50 -18.40 -2.06 -10.50
CA CYS A 50 -19.83 -1.92 -10.27
C CYS A 50 -20.59 -1.62 -11.57
N LEU A 51 -20.12 -0.66 -12.36
CA LEU A 51 -20.72 -0.31 -13.64
C LEU A 51 -20.74 -1.51 -14.61
N GLY A 52 -19.61 -2.23 -14.71
CA GLY A 52 -19.50 -3.44 -15.51
C GLY A 52 -20.49 -4.51 -15.08
N THR A 53 -20.58 -4.80 -13.78
CA THR A 53 -21.53 -5.80 -13.25
C THR A 53 -22.98 -5.42 -13.50
N VAL A 54 -23.34 -4.14 -13.36
CA VAL A 54 -24.70 -3.67 -13.65
C VAL A 54 -25.02 -3.82 -15.14
N LEU A 55 -24.09 -3.45 -16.02
CA LEU A 55 -24.26 -3.60 -17.47
C LEU A 55 -24.40 -5.07 -17.86
N ASP A 56 -23.58 -5.96 -17.30
CA ASP A 56 -23.65 -7.39 -17.57
C ASP A 56 -25.01 -7.97 -17.13
N ILE A 57 -25.50 -7.60 -15.95
CA ILE A 57 -26.83 -8.03 -15.47
C ILE A 57 -27.94 -7.54 -16.40
N LEU A 58 -27.89 -6.27 -16.83
CA LEU A 58 -28.88 -5.69 -17.74
C LEU A 58 -28.87 -6.34 -19.12
N LEU A 59 -27.68 -6.65 -19.66
CA LEU A 59 -27.54 -7.31 -20.95
C LEU A 59 -27.98 -8.78 -20.89
N GLU A 60 -27.69 -9.46 -19.78
CA GLU A 60 -28.09 -10.86 -19.59
C GLU A 60 -29.61 -10.99 -19.42
N ALA A 61 -30.26 -10.04 -18.75
CA ALA A 61 -31.73 -10.00 -18.65
C ALA A 61 -32.42 -9.91 -20.03
N GLY A 62 -31.73 -9.41 -21.06
CA GLY A 62 -32.22 -9.35 -22.44
C GLY A 62 -31.93 -10.60 -23.29
N ARG A 63 -31.13 -11.55 -22.80
CA ARG A 63 -30.73 -12.74 -23.56
C ARG A 63 -31.52 -13.98 -23.12
N GLN A 64 -32.17 -14.67 -24.06
CA GLN A 64 -32.90 -15.92 -23.82
C GLN A 64 -32.02 -17.18 -23.98
N GLY A 65 -30.73 -17.13 -23.63
CA GLY A 65 -29.77 -18.20 -23.89
C GLY A 65 -29.13 -18.80 -22.63
N PRO A 66 -28.60 -20.03 -22.69
CA PRO A 66 -27.87 -20.63 -21.57
C PRO A 66 -26.57 -19.86 -21.29
N VAL A 67 -26.48 -19.33 -20.07
CA VAL A 67 -25.39 -18.51 -19.57
C VAL A 67 -24.10 -19.32 -19.45
N ARG A 68 -23.07 -19.02 -20.26
CA ARG A 68 -21.76 -19.71 -20.21
C ARG A 68 -20.70 -18.80 -19.59
N ASN A 69 -20.78 -18.59 -18.27
CA ASN A 69 -19.97 -17.60 -17.52
C ASN A 69 -18.78 -18.21 -16.75
N SER A 70 -17.92 -19.01 -17.38
CA SER A 70 -16.77 -19.58 -16.66
C SER A 70 -15.62 -18.58 -16.45
N THR A 71 -15.40 -17.63 -17.36
CA THR A 71 -14.24 -16.72 -17.32
C THR A 71 -14.51 -15.41 -16.59
N ALA A 72 -15.76 -14.93 -16.56
CA ALA A 72 -16.13 -13.66 -15.95
C ALA A 72 -15.90 -13.65 -14.42
N GLY A 73 -16.17 -14.78 -13.74
CA GLY A 73 -16.00 -14.88 -12.29
C GLY A 73 -14.56 -14.72 -11.81
N CYS A 74 -13.59 -15.32 -12.53
CA CYS A 74 -12.18 -15.24 -12.16
C CYS A 74 -11.63 -13.81 -12.34
N ALA A 75 -11.93 -13.17 -13.47
CA ALA A 75 -11.52 -11.79 -13.71
C ALA A 75 -12.11 -10.82 -12.67
N MET A 76 -13.38 -11.03 -12.29
CA MET A 76 -14.04 -10.25 -11.25
C MET A 76 -13.37 -10.44 -9.88
N GLN A 77 -13.01 -11.68 -9.51
CA GLN A 77 -12.31 -11.96 -8.24
C GLN A 77 -10.92 -11.33 -8.21
N VAL A 78 -10.15 -11.44 -9.30
CA VAL A 78 -8.82 -10.82 -9.39
C VAL A 78 -8.92 -9.30 -9.33
N ASN A 79 -9.84 -8.71 -10.09
CA ASN A 79 -10.12 -7.28 -9.99
C ASN A 79 -10.50 -6.91 -8.55
N MET A 80 -11.34 -7.74 -7.90
CA MET A 80 -11.76 -7.54 -6.51
C MET A 80 -10.60 -7.52 -5.50
N LEU A 81 -9.61 -8.38 -5.69
CA LEU A 81 -8.41 -8.41 -4.85
C LEU A 81 -7.52 -7.19 -5.10
N ILE A 82 -7.39 -6.78 -6.36
CA ILE A 82 -6.56 -5.63 -6.75
C ILE A 82 -7.13 -4.35 -6.12
N TRP A 83 -8.39 -3.98 -6.37
CA TRP A 83 -8.94 -2.73 -5.81
C TRP A 83 -8.98 -2.75 -4.29
N GLY A 84 -9.35 -3.87 -3.67
CA GLY A 84 -9.37 -4.03 -2.21
C GLY A 84 -7.99 -3.81 -1.61
N GLY A 85 -6.95 -4.34 -2.24
CA GLY A 85 -5.55 -4.15 -1.87
C GLY A 85 -5.12 -2.68 -1.96
N PHE A 86 -5.42 -1.98 -3.06
CA PHE A 86 -5.10 -0.57 -3.22
C PHE A 86 -5.84 0.34 -2.24
N LEU A 87 -7.13 0.08 -2.02
CA LEU A 87 -7.95 0.87 -1.10
C LEU A 87 -7.46 0.71 0.34
N THR A 88 -7.22 -0.52 0.78
CA THR A 88 -6.67 -0.77 2.12
C THR A 88 -5.25 -0.25 2.28
N ALA A 89 -4.39 -0.38 1.25
CA ALA A 89 -3.06 0.23 1.24
C ALA A 89 -3.12 1.76 1.37
N GLY A 90 -4.00 2.40 0.60
CA GLY A 90 -4.23 3.84 0.65
C GLY A 90 -4.71 4.30 2.03
N ILE A 91 -5.74 3.66 2.58
CA ILE A 91 -6.26 3.97 3.93
C ILE A 91 -5.20 3.75 5.00
N ARG A 92 -4.46 2.63 4.97
CA ARG A 92 -3.37 2.37 5.93
C ARG A 92 -2.25 3.39 5.83
N THR A 93 -1.93 3.83 4.61
CA THR A 93 -0.94 4.87 4.35
C THR A 93 -1.43 6.20 4.90
N LEU A 94 -2.69 6.59 4.65
CA LEU A 94 -3.34 7.78 5.18
C LEU A 94 -3.56 7.76 6.70
N GLN A 95 -3.62 6.59 7.33
CA GLN A 95 -3.64 6.47 8.78
C GLN A 95 -2.23 6.47 9.41
N GLY A 96 -1.17 6.42 8.60
CA GLY A 96 0.21 6.31 9.09
C GLY A 96 0.54 4.94 9.70
N LYS A 97 -0.36 3.95 9.55
CA LYS A 97 -0.22 2.59 10.10
C LYS A 97 0.59 1.66 9.19
N ALA A 98 0.98 2.10 8.00
CA ALA A 98 1.79 1.30 7.09
C ALA A 98 3.18 1.02 7.71
N LYS A 99 3.62 -0.24 7.66
CA LYS A 99 4.96 -0.62 8.14
C LYS A 99 6.04 -0.15 7.17
N ASP A 100 5.80 -0.38 5.89
CA ASP A 100 6.64 0.06 4.78
C ASP A 100 5.74 0.32 3.56
N THR A 101 6.10 1.30 2.75
CA THR A 101 5.42 1.63 1.49
C THR A 101 6.06 0.94 0.29
N ILE A 102 7.22 0.28 0.46
CA ILE A 102 7.88 -0.46 -0.64
C ILE A 102 6.96 -1.48 -1.26
N ILE A 103 6.35 -2.35 -0.44
CA ILE A 103 5.57 -3.48 -0.96
C ILE A 103 4.39 -2.96 -1.79
N THR A 104 3.70 -1.93 -1.30
CA THR A 104 2.57 -1.33 -2.00
C THR A 104 3.03 -0.64 -3.29
N SER A 105 4.18 0.06 -3.28
CA SER A 105 4.75 0.66 -4.50
C SER A 105 5.17 -0.38 -5.53
N VAL A 106 5.83 -1.47 -5.12
CA VAL A 106 6.24 -2.55 -6.03
C VAL A 106 5.03 -3.22 -6.65
N MET A 107 4.02 -3.55 -5.86
CA MET A 107 2.76 -4.11 -6.38
C MET A 107 2.05 -3.12 -7.32
N SER A 108 2.10 -1.82 -7.02
CA SER A 108 1.57 -0.77 -7.91
C SER A 108 2.27 -0.75 -9.26
N ILE A 109 3.60 -0.88 -9.27
CA ILE A 109 4.40 -0.93 -10.49
C ILE A 109 4.09 -2.19 -11.30
N LEU A 110 4.01 -3.36 -10.65
CA LEU A 110 3.73 -4.62 -11.33
C LEU A 110 2.32 -4.62 -11.96
N VAL A 111 1.31 -4.19 -11.20
CA VAL A 111 -0.06 -4.06 -11.70
C VAL A 111 -0.13 -2.99 -12.80
N GLY A 112 0.51 -1.84 -12.60
CA GLY A 112 0.57 -0.76 -13.60
C GLY A 112 1.19 -1.21 -14.90
N LEU A 113 2.31 -1.94 -14.85
CA LEU A 113 2.97 -2.52 -16.01
C LEU A 113 2.09 -3.55 -16.72
N LEU A 114 1.41 -4.42 -15.96
CA LEU A 114 0.47 -5.39 -16.51
C LEU A 114 -0.66 -4.70 -17.29
N TYR A 115 -1.31 -3.68 -16.70
CA TYR A 115 -2.34 -2.89 -17.39
C TYR A 115 -1.79 -2.15 -18.62
N PHE A 116 -0.56 -1.65 -18.54
CA PHE A 116 0.08 -1.01 -19.68
C PHE A 116 0.30 -1.98 -20.84
N VAL A 117 0.77 -3.21 -20.55
CA VAL A 117 0.94 -4.27 -21.56
C VAL A 117 -0.40 -4.68 -22.17
N ILE A 118 -1.43 -4.91 -21.33
CA ILE A 118 -2.79 -5.23 -21.81
C ILE A 118 -3.32 -4.12 -22.70
N GLY A 119 -3.14 -2.86 -22.28
CA GLY A 119 -3.55 -1.69 -23.05
C GLY A 119 -2.83 -1.55 -24.38
N ALA A 120 -1.50 -1.68 -24.38
CA ALA A 120 -0.67 -1.63 -25.58
C ALA A 120 -1.03 -2.74 -26.58
N VAL A 121 -1.21 -3.98 -26.10
CA VAL A 121 -1.66 -5.11 -26.93
C VAL A 121 -3.06 -4.84 -27.49
N SER A 122 -3.99 -4.31 -26.68
CA SER A 122 -5.35 -4.01 -27.13
C SER A 122 -5.37 -2.92 -28.20
N LEU A 123 -4.55 -1.87 -28.04
CA LEU A 123 -4.41 -0.79 -29.03
C LEU A 123 -3.72 -1.28 -30.31
N TRP A 124 -2.69 -2.11 -30.20
CA TRP A 124 -2.04 -2.73 -31.35
C TRP A 124 -3.00 -3.66 -32.11
N LEU A 125 -3.77 -4.46 -31.37
CA LEU A 125 -4.87 -5.26 -31.92
C LEU A 125 -6.03 -4.40 -32.42
N ALA A 126 -6.19 -3.14 -32.05
CA ALA A 126 -7.20 -2.30 -32.68
C ALA A 126 -6.70 -1.68 -34.00
N GLY A 127 -5.41 -1.34 -34.08
CA GLY A 127 -4.80 -0.62 -35.20
C GLY A 127 -4.30 -1.46 -36.39
N GLY A 128 -4.38 -2.80 -36.33
CA GLY A 128 -3.86 -3.66 -37.39
C GLY A 128 -4.61 -3.52 -38.74
N PRO A 129 -3.90 -3.62 -39.89
CA PRO A 129 -4.47 -3.43 -41.22
C PRO A 129 -5.55 -4.47 -41.54
N GLY A 130 -6.62 -4.03 -42.23
CA GLY A 130 -7.72 -4.90 -42.68
C GLY A 130 -8.89 -5.08 -41.69
N ARG A 131 -8.94 -4.30 -40.61
CA ARG A 131 -10.07 -4.36 -39.66
C ARG A 131 -11.26 -3.51 -40.13
N ALA A 132 -12.42 -4.15 -40.22
CA ALA A 132 -13.69 -3.45 -40.46
C ALA A 132 -14.10 -2.64 -39.21
N PRO A 133 -14.57 -1.39 -39.38
CA PRO A 133 -15.11 -0.62 -38.26
C PRO A 133 -16.32 -1.35 -37.69
N GLY A 134 -16.31 -1.55 -36.38
CA GLY A 134 -17.37 -2.27 -35.68
C GLY A 134 -17.28 -2.07 -34.17
N PRO A 135 -18.35 -2.42 -33.44
CA PRO A 135 -18.44 -2.21 -32.00
C PRO A 135 -17.31 -2.88 -31.23
N PHE A 136 -16.77 -3.99 -31.75
CA PHE A 136 -15.61 -4.68 -31.18
C PHE A 136 -14.31 -3.85 -31.23
N VAL A 137 -14.03 -3.17 -32.34
CA VAL A 137 -12.83 -2.32 -32.47
C VAL A 137 -12.93 -1.13 -31.53
N THR A 138 -14.11 -0.50 -31.46
CA THR A 138 -14.37 0.59 -30.50
C THR A 138 -14.17 0.13 -29.06
N ALA A 139 -14.68 -1.05 -28.70
CA ALA A 139 -14.47 -1.62 -27.37
C ALA A 139 -12.97 -1.85 -27.09
N MET A 140 -12.22 -2.43 -28.03
CA MET A 140 -10.76 -2.62 -27.87
C MET A 140 -10.00 -1.31 -27.73
N LEU A 141 -10.37 -0.27 -28.48
CA LEU A 141 -9.75 1.06 -28.37
C LEU A 141 -10.02 1.68 -27.00
N VAL A 142 -11.28 1.65 -26.55
CA VAL A 142 -11.67 2.22 -25.25
C VAL A 142 -11.01 1.45 -24.11
N THR A 143 -11.09 0.12 -24.11
CA THR A 143 -10.44 -0.73 -23.09
C THR A 143 -8.93 -0.55 -23.13
N GLY A 144 -8.33 -0.47 -24.32
CA GLY A 144 -6.90 -0.26 -24.49
C GLY A 144 -6.43 1.07 -23.93
N ALA A 145 -7.11 2.17 -24.30
CA ALA A 145 -6.81 3.51 -23.81
C ALA A 145 -7.00 3.64 -22.29
N LEU A 146 -8.09 3.09 -21.75
CA LEU A 146 -8.33 3.07 -20.30
C LEU A 146 -7.27 2.27 -19.57
N SER A 147 -6.84 1.11 -20.11
CA SER A 147 -5.81 0.28 -19.50
C SER A 147 -4.44 0.98 -19.47
N VAL A 148 -4.07 1.68 -20.55
CA VAL A 148 -2.84 2.50 -20.57
C VAL A 148 -2.91 3.64 -19.55
N LEU A 149 -4.04 4.36 -19.51
CA LEU A 149 -4.25 5.47 -18.57
C LEU A 149 -4.20 4.98 -17.12
N LEU A 150 -4.84 3.85 -16.81
CA LEU A 150 -4.80 3.22 -15.49
C LEU A 150 -3.39 2.73 -15.13
N GLY A 151 -2.70 2.10 -16.09
CA GLY A 151 -1.31 1.71 -15.93
C GLY A 151 -0.45 2.90 -15.53
N GLY A 152 -0.55 4.01 -16.26
CA GLY A 152 0.13 5.27 -15.95
C GLY A 152 -0.26 5.87 -14.59
N ALA A 153 -1.55 5.88 -14.27
CA ALA A 153 -2.07 6.41 -13.01
C ALA A 153 -1.56 5.63 -11.78
N LEU A 154 -1.23 4.35 -11.93
CA LEU A 154 -0.63 3.52 -10.88
C LEU A 154 0.87 3.78 -10.66
N PHE A 155 1.59 4.22 -11.68
CA PHE A 155 3.01 4.58 -11.53
C PHE A 155 3.20 5.83 -10.67
N LEU A 156 2.33 6.82 -10.81
CA LEU A 156 2.45 8.10 -10.11
C LEU A 156 2.50 7.96 -8.57
N PRO A 157 1.53 7.31 -7.89
CA PRO A 157 1.60 7.09 -6.45
C PRO A 157 2.77 6.18 -6.06
N ALA A 158 3.16 5.22 -6.90
CA ALA A 158 4.28 4.32 -6.62
C ALA A 158 5.61 5.09 -6.54
N VAL A 159 5.86 5.98 -7.50
CA VAL A 159 7.05 6.83 -7.54
C VAL A 159 7.04 7.83 -6.38
N LEU A 160 5.90 8.48 -6.12
CA LEU A 160 5.76 9.41 -4.99
C LEU A 160 6.02 8.72 -3.64
N ALA A 161 5.47 7.52 -3.45
CA ALA A 161 5.67 6.74 -2.23
C ALA A 161 7.11 6.26 -2.07
N LEU A 162 7.83 5.96 -3.16
CA LEU A 162 9.26 5.62 -3.13
C LEU A 162 10.12 6.86 -2.81
N ALA A 163 9.84 7.99 -3.45
CA ALA A 163 10.58 9.24 -3.22
C ALA A 163 10.39 9.77 -1.78
N ALA A 164 9.19 9.62 -1.22
CA ALA A 164 8.87 10.06 0.13
C ALA A 164 9.22 9.03 1.22
N ARG A 165 9.79 7.88 0.86
CA ARG A 165 10.04 6.78 1.81
C ARG A 165 10.98 7.18 2.94
N SER A 166 12.07 7.89 2.67
CA SER A 166 13.02 8.31 3.72
C SER A 166 12.33 9.22 4.74
N GLN A 167 11.63 10.24 4.26
CA GLN A 167 10.83 11.16 5.09
C GLN A 167 9.74 10.42 5.88
N TYR A 168 9.15 9.37 5.32
CA TYR A 168 8.18 8.54 6.03
C TYR A 168 8.77 7.88 7.26
N LEU A 169 9.93 7.25 7.07
CA LEU A 169 10.60 6.47 8.10
C LEU A 169 11.08 7.37 9.22
N GLU A 170 11.64 8.53 8.89
CA GLU A 170 12.02 9.57 9.86
C GLU A 170 10.81 10.07 10.66
N TRP A 171 9.71 10.42 9.98
CA TRP A 171 8.47 10.85 10.63
C TRP A 171 7.91 9.76 11.57
N ARG A 172 7.94 8.51 11.13
CA ARG A 172 7.49 7.37 11.92
C ARG A 172 8.38 7.11 13.13
N GLU A 173 9.69 7.17 12.96
CA GLU A 173 10.65 6.93 14.03
C GLU A 173 10.51 7.99 15.13
N ALA A 174 10.20 9.24 14.76
CA ALA A 174 9.91 10.30 15.70
C ALA A 174 8.61 10.08 16.50
N LEU A 175 7.64 9.33 15.95
CA LEU A 175 6.38 9.00 16.62
C LEU A 175 6.48 7.72 17.47
N GLU A 176 7.49 6.87 17.26
CA GLU A 176 7.64 5.66 18.07
C GLU A 176 8.02 6.04 19.51
N PRO A 177 7.23 5.64 20.53
CA PRO A 177 7.55 5.99 21.90
C PRO A 177 8.93 5.43 22.30
N PRO A 178 9.70 6.13 23.17
CA PRO A 178 11.08 5.78 23.51
C PRO A 178 11.32 4.34 23.99
N ARG A 179 10.26 3.63 24.37
CA ARG A 179 10.30 2.27 24.90
C ARG A 179 11.01 1.26 23.99
N ARG A 180 10.88 1.35 22.66
CA ARG A 180 11.54 0.40 21.74
C ARG A 180 13.04 0.67 21.57
N ARG A 181 13.47 1.95 21.58
CA ARG A 181 14.90 2.29 21.52
C ARG A 181 15.65 1.78 22.74
N ARG A 182 15.05 1.85 23.94
CA ARG A 182 15.66 1.29 25.15
C ARG A 182 15.84 -0.23 25.08
N THR A 183 14.86 -0.99 24.60
CA THR A 183 14.98 -2.47 24.57
C THR A 183 16.00 -2.94 23.55
N ARG A 184 16.07 -2.30 22.38
CA ARG A 184 17.07 -2.62 21.36
C ARG A 184 18.49 -2.32 21.85
N ARG A 185 18.70 -1.12 22.42
CA ARG A 185 20.00 -0.75 22.98
C ARG A 185 20.43 -1.68 24.11
N ARG A 186 19.50 -2.07 24.98
CA ARG A 186 19.76 -3.03 26.06
C ARG A 186 20.10 -4.44 25.56
N ARG A 187 19.56 -4.85 24.41
CA ARG A 187 19.91 -6.13 23.76
C ARG A 187 21.30 -6.06 23.13
N GLU A 188 21.61 -4.98 22.41
CA GLU A 188 22.93 -4.77 21.81
C GLU A 188 24.01 -4.70 22.91
N GLU A 189 23.75 -4.01 24.02
CA GLU A 189 24.62 -4.00 25.21
C GLU A 189 24.78 -5.41 25.83
N GLN A 190 23.70 -6.19 25.96
CA GLN A 190 23.78 -7.57 26.46
C GLN A 190 24.53 -8.52 25.53
N ASP A 191 24.40 -8.34 24.22
CA ASP A 191 25.08 -9.17 23.24
C ASP A 191 26.58 -8.83 23.18
N GLU A 192 26.96 -7.55 23.30
CA GLU A 192 28.37 -7.15 23.48
C GLU A 192 28.93 -7.71 24.79
N GLU A 193 28.22 -7.59 25.90
CA GLU A 193 28.64 -8.12 27.21
C GLU A 193 28.85 -9.64 27.18
N ARG A 194 27.98 -10.38 26.47
CA ARG A 194 28.16 -11.82 26.22
C ARG A 194 29.35 -12.16 25.34
N ASP A 195 29.75 -11.28 24.42
CA ASP A 195 30.89 -11.54 23.54
C ASP A 195 32.22 -11.36 24.28
N TRP A 196 32.26 -10.49 25.30
CA TRP A 196 33.41 -10.35 26.21
C TRP A 196 33.54 -11.51 27.19
N GLU A 197 32.42 -12.08 27.67
CA GLU A 197 32.44 -13.23 28.58
C GLU A 197 32.69 -14.57 27.88
N ARG A 198 32.56 -14.64 26.55
CA ARG A 198 32.97 -15.83 25.79
C ARG A 198 34.48 -15.93 25.85
N PRO A 199 35.05 -16.94 26.52
CA PRO A 199 36.48 -17.16 26.46
C PRO A 199 36.79 -17.47 24.99
N LYS A 200 37.74 -16.74 24.39
CA LYS A 200 38.30 -17.01 23.06
C LYS A 200 39.04 -18.35 23.07
N TYR A 201 38.31 -19.45 23.23
CA TYR A 201 38.85 -20.75 22.94
C TYR A 201 39.10 -20.81 21.44
N PRO A 202 40.27 -21.32 21.00
CA PRO A 202 40.51 -21.62 19.59
C PRO A 202 39.34 -22.44 19.09
N ARG A 203 38.68 -21.95 18.04
CA ARG A 203 37.55 -22.62 17.40
C ARG A 203 38.04 -24.00 16.96
N ASP A 204 37.77 -25.02 17.78
CA ASP A 204 38.20 -26.38 17.50
C ASP A 204 37.52 -26.83 16.20
N PRO A 205 38.26 -27.06 15.09
CA PRO A 205 37.69 -27.27 13.76
C PRO A 205 36.94 -28.60 13.60
N LYS A 206 36.74 -29.39 14.67
CA LYS A 206 36.24 -30.76 14.61
C LYS A 206 34.96 -31.03 15.41
N ARG A 207 34.01 -30.08 15.49
CA ARG A 207 32.65 -30.45 15.93
C ARG A 207 31.77 -30.82 14.73
N PRO A 208 31.42 -32.13 14.57
CA PRO A 208 30.50 -32.56 13.53
C PRO A 208 29.10 -32.02 13.83
N TRP A 209 28.47 -31.59 12.75
CA TRP A 209 27.23 -30.84 12.63
C TRP A 209 25.97 -31.62 13.06
N ASN A 210 25.83 -31.97 14.35
CA ASN A 210 24.52 -32.37 14.87
C ASN A 210 23.67 -31.14 15.20
N ARG A 211 23.30 -30.38 14.16
CA ARG A 211 22.10 -29.51 14.16
C ARG A 211 20.88 -30.40 13.91
N ALA A 212 20.58 -31.26 14.87
CA ALA A 212 19.28 -31.91 14.89
C ALA A 212 18.27 -30.92 15.50
N ARG A 213 17.42 -30.37 14.63
CA ARG A 213 16.02 -29.95 14.89
C ARG A 213 15.73 -29.33 16.26
N ARG A 214 15.69 -28.01 16.33
CA ARG A 214 14.87 -27.35 17.36
C ARG A 214 14.44 -25.94 16.96
N ASP A 215 13.82 -25.81 15.79
CA ASP A 215 13.01 -24.64 15.43
C ASP A 215 11.66 -25.16 14.91
N SER A 216 10.86 -25.64 15.86
CA SER A 216 9.43 -25.88 15.71
C SER A 216 8.84 -25.31 16.98
N ASP A 217 8.27 -24.12 16.88
CA ASP A 217 7.26 -23.51 17.77
C ASP A 217 7.36 -21.99 17.61
N ASP A 218 6.86 -21.47 16.49
CA ASP A 218 6.29 -20.13 16.46
C ASP A 218 4.97 -20.26 15.71
N ASP A 219 3.97 -20.69 16.48
CA ASP A 219 2.55 -20.61 16.17
C ASP A 219 2.18 -19.15 15.88
N ASP A 220 2.00 -18.84 14.60
CA ASP A 220 1.34 -17.64 14.12
C ASP A 220 -0.16 -17.68 14.48
N SER A 221 -0.49 -17.41 15.75
CA SER A 221 -1.84 -17.06 16.16
C SER A 221 -2.09 -15.56 15.96
N TRP A 222 -2.39 -15.16 14.72
CA TRP A 222 -2.99 -13.85 14.44
C TRP A 222 -4.48 -14.02 14.17
N GLY A 223 -5.26 -13.85 15.24
CA GLY A 223 -6.67 -13.43 15.16
C GLY A 223 -6.80 -11.92 15.16
#